data_AF-A0A845HM91-F1
#
_entry.id   AF-A0A845HM91-F1
#
_cell.length_a   1.000
_cell.length_b   1.000
_cell.length_c   1.000
_cell.angle_alpha   90.00
_cell.angle_beta   90.00
_cell.angle_gamma   90.00
#
_symmetry.space_group_name_H-M   'P 1'
#
loop_
_entity.id
_entity.type
_entity.pdbx_description
1 polymer ?
#
loop_
_entity_poly.entity_id
_entity_poly.type
_entity_poly.pdbx_seq_one_letter_code
_entity_poly.pdbx_strand_id
1 'polypeptide(L)'
;MTEHVEATAAALGKRHVDLLVLDLNGYEQLSELAGIGTLIRGRAGAPVLVLCSYEHSAWLPELMTYGQFDYRICPVLSDELQQAVQQALTVPADAAAALQQALLDKEKELRDLLGVQRSLQRALSGIDTVESMSAQICLALCNFPGVRHTAVLHMKERGDLQLVAQESRNHLDLARLLQRRDRLLQSPLREVFPPLLAVARGEMVLLDAPEKAGDPELAMLLHDRCVRMVLALPLRTEPGSPEMGAICLMFDRHITFSREQFACFASLAQFVSFGLGMSELKHRNEELTGQISLISTTDSVTGAANRRAGEDMLDNEIRRARRYGLPLAVLSFDVASFQSENDLYGSPVGDPTLRAVADVVKGRLRTSDLLARMRGDEFLVIATHTTAADAVRLAEKLRAAIAEADLPRTTEVVVSLAVAQVGADEGGATVLDRLDATLHRAKRMGRNCIELAG
;
A
#
# COMPACT_ATOMS: atom_id res chain seq x y z
N MET A 1 -16.49 29.63 30.22
CA MET A 1 -15.35 28.78 30.61
C MET A 1 -14.04 29.56 30.76
N THR A 2 -13.69 30.46 29.85
CA THR A 2 -12.55 31.41 30.00
C THR A 2 -12.63 32.27 31.27
N GLU A 3 -13.81 32.74 31.65
CA GLU A 3 -14.03 33.45 32.93
C GLU A 3 -13.68 32.59 34.18
N HIS A 4 -13.86 31.27 34.11
CA HIS A 4 -13.48 30.37 35.21
C HIS A 4 -11.97 30.18 35.30
N VAL A 5 -11.24 30.17 34.18
CA VAL A 5 -9.78 30.03 34.16
C VAL A 5 -9.11 31.27 34.76
N GLU A 6 -9.51 32.47 34.34
CA GLU A 6 -8.94 33.72 34.86
C GLU A 6 -9.25 33.91 36.35
N ALA A 7 -10.49 33.60 36.77
CA ALA A 7 -10.87 33.61 38.18
C ALA A 7 -10.07 32.58 39.01
N THR A 8 -9.82 31.39 38.45
CA THR A 8 -9.02 30.34 39.10
C THR A 8 -7.55 30.74 39.21
N ALA A 9 -6.97 31.35 38.16
CA ALA A 9 -5.61 31.88 38.20
C ALA A 9 -5.48 32.98 39.27
N ALA A 10 -6.47 33.88 39.36
CA ALA A 10 -6.50 34.91 40.40
C ALA A 10 -6.67 34.33 41.82
N ALA A 11 -7.38 33.21 41.96
CA ALA A 11 -7.52 32.49 43.24
C ALA A 11 -6.22 31.77 43.64
N LEU A 12 -5.52 31.13 42.70
CA LEU A 12 -4.22 30.51 42.90
C LEU A 12 -3.16 31.52 43.35
N GLY A 13 -3.20 32.75 42.84
CA GLY A 13 -2.30 33.82 43.29
C GLY A 13 -2.56 34.32 44.73
N LYS A 14 -3.72 33.99 45.32
CA LYS A 14 -4.16 34.47 46.65
C LYS A 14 -4.07 33.42 47.76
N ARG A 15 -3.90 32.13 47.43
CA ARG A 15 -3.91 31.03 48.40
C ARG A 15 -2.82 30.02 48.08
N HIS A 16 -2.22 29.44 49.12
CA HIS A 16 -1.37 28.27 48.95
C HIS A 16 -2.22 27.07 48.55
N VAL A 17 -1.87 26.42 47.44
CA VAL A 17 -2.56 25.24 46.92
C VAL A 17 -1.54 24.14 46.75
N ASP A 18 -1.69 23.05 47.50
CA ASP A 18 -0.73 21.94 47.50
C ASP A 18 -0.86 21.09 46.24
N LEU A 19 -2.09 20.87 45.76
CA LEU A 19 -2.40 20.13 44.52
C LEU A 19 -3.49 20.85 43.73
N LEU A 20 -3.25 21.02 42.42
CA LEU A 20 -4.27 21.47 41.48
C LEU A 20 -4.81 20.25 40.71
N VAL A 21 -6.10 19.96 40.83
CA VAL A 21 -6.77 18.93 40.02
C VAL A 21 -7.53 19.61 38.88
N LEU A 22 -7.26 19.18 37.64
CA LEU A 22 -7.88 19.71 36.43
C LEU A 22 -8.70 18.60 35.79
N ASP A 23 -10.01 18.75 35.75
CA ASP A 23 -10.90 17.82 35.06
C ASP A 23 -11.19 18.35 33.64
N LEU A 24 -10.80 17.57 32.63
CA LEU A 24 -11.02 17.90 31.23
C LEU A 24 -12.38 17.40 30.73
N ASN A 25 -13.14 16.64 31.53
CA ASN A 25 -14.47 16.19 31.16
C ASN A 25 -15.43 17.40 31.08
N GLY A 26 -15.70 17.88 29.86
CA GLY A 26 -16.52 19.06 29.61
C GLY A 26 -15.90 20.07 28.64
N TYR A 27 -14.65 19.86 28.23
CA TYR A 27 -14.04 20.57 27.12
C TYR A 27 -14.28 19.79 25.83
N GLU A 28 -14.64 20.47 24.74
CA GLU A 28 -14.92 19.81 23.45
C GLU A 28 -13.78 20.04 22.44
N GLN A 29 -13.02 21.13 22.58
CA GLN A 29 -12.01 21.52 21.61
C GLN A 29 -10.66 21.82 22.26
N LEU A 30 -9.61 21.35 21.61
CA LEU A 30 -8.22 21.60 21.97
C LEU A 30 -7.88 23.10 22.08
N SER A 31 -8.52 23.96 21.27
CA SER A 31 -8.35 25.42 21.28
C SER A 31 -8.75 26.07 22.63
N GLU A 32 -9.60 25.41 23.42
CA GLU A 32 -10.04 25.86 24.73
C GLU A 32 -9.00 25.59 25.84
N LEU A 33 -7.97 24.80 25.54
CA LEU A 33 -6.95 24.37 26.51
C LEU A 33 -5.87 25.40 26.77
N ALA A 34 -5.75 26.47 25.97
CA ALA A 34 -4.74 27.51 26.18
C ALA A 34 -4.84 28.15 27.58
N GLY A 35 -6.07 28.28 28.10
CA GLY A 35 -6.32 28.72 29.47
C GLY A 35 -5.83 27.72 30.52
N ILE A 36 -6.10 26.43 30.30
CA ILE A 36 -5.62 25.34 31.17
C ILE A 36 -4.09 25.30 31.20
N GLY A 37 -3.45 25.44 30.04
CA GLY A 37 -2.01 25.54 29.93
C GLY A 37 -1.43 26.71 30.74
N THR A 38 -2.13 27.83 30.80
CA THR A 38 -1.73 28.97 31.65
C THR A 38 -1.77 28.62 33.14
N LEU A 39 -2.78 27.85 33.59
CA LEU A 39 -2.85 27.35 34.97
C LEU A 39 -1.69 26.40 35.27
N ILE A 40 -1.40 25.44 34.39
CA ILE A 40 -0.28 24.50 34.55
C ILE A 40 1.05 25.25 34.64
N ARG A 41 1.30 26.19 33.73
CA ARG A 41 2.52 27.00 33.74
C ARG A 41 2.65 27.84 35.01
N GLY A 42 1.54 28.41 35.48
CA GLY A 42 1.48 29.20 36.71
C GLY A 42 1.82 28.42 37.99
N ARG A 43 1.76 27.08 37.95
CA ARG A 43 2.14 26.22 39.07
C ARG A 43 3.66 26.08 39.24
N ALA A 44 4.46 26.44 38.24
CA ALA A 44 5.92 26.43 38.29
C ALA A 44 6.54 25.12 38.83
N GLY A 45 5.95 23.97 38.44
CA GLY A 45 6.40 22.63 38.85
C GLY A 45 5.76 22.10 40.15
N ALA A 46 4.90 22.89 40.81
CA ALA A 46 4.08 22.36 41.90
C ALA A 46 3.07 21.31 41.39
N PRO A 47 2.64 20.36 42.23
CA PRO A 47 1.81 19.23 41.81
C PRO A 47 0.54 19.65 41.07
N VAL A 48 0.29 18.98 39.94
CA VAL A 48 -0.91 19.08 39.11
C VAL A 48 -1.34 17.66 38.72
N LEU A 49 -2.63 17.36 38.89
CA LEU A 49 -3.25 16.11 38.45
C LEU A 49 -4.31 16.43 37.39
N VAL A 50 -4.17 15.87 36.19
CA VAL A 50 -5.12 16.04 35.09
C VAL A 50 -6.00 14.79 34.97
N LEU A 51 -7.31 14.97 35.06
CA LEU A 51 -8.29 13.93 34.77
C LEU A 51 -8.77 14.13 33.34
N CYS A 52 -8.61 13.12 32.50
CA CYS A 52 -8.85 13.22 31.07
C CYS A 52 -9.68 12.03 30.57
N SER A 53 -10.73 12.25 29.79
CA SER A 53 -11.39 11.14 29.09
C SER A 53 -10.41 10.46 28.13
N TYR A 54 -10.57 9.15 27.88
CA TYR A 54 -9.77 8.46 26.86
C TYR A 54 -9.94 9.11 25.47
N GLU A 55 -11.10 9.72 25.26
CA GLU A 55 -11.48 10.49 24.07
C GLU A 55 -10.59 11.71 23.82
N HIS A 56 -9.97 12.24 24.87
CA HIS A 56 -9.13 13.44 24.85
C HIS A 56 -7.68 13.14 25.20
N SER A 57 -7.31 11.86 25.25
CA SER A 57 -5.95 11.43 25.59
C SER A 57 -4.89 12.00 24.64
N ALA A 58 -5.26 12.32 23.40
CA ALA A 58 -4.42 13.03 22.43
C ALA A 58 -4.02 14.46 22.84
N TRP A 59 -4.70 15.09 23.82
CA TRP A 59 -4.40 16.44 24.28
C TRP A 59 -3.26 16.50 25.32
N LEU A 60 -2.98 15.37 25.98
CA LEU A 60 -1.95 15.29 27.02
C LEU A 60 -0.56 15.78 26.56
N PRO A 61 -0.03 15.36 25.39
CA PRO A 61 1.30 15.79 24.95
C PRO A 61 1.38 17.31 24.70
N GLU A 62 0.28 17.93 24.27
CA GLU A 62 0.20 19.37 24.06
C GLU A 62 0.10 20.13 25.38
N LEU A 63 -0.72 19.66 26.32
CA LEU A 63 -0.77 20.25 27.66
C LEU A 63 0.59 20.16 28.36
N MET A 64 1.36 19.08 28.14
CA MET A 64 2.70 18.91 28.71
C MET A 64 3.71 19.94 28.19
N THR A 65 3.41 20.69 27.12
CA THR A 65 4.23 21.83 26.69
C THR A 65 4.19 23.00 27.69
N TYR A 66 3.15 23.07 28.53
CA TYR A 66 2.97 24.13 29.51
C TYR A 66 3.60 23.83 30.86
N GLY A 67 3.88 22.56 31.17
CA GLY A 67 4.52 22.12 32.41
C GLY A 67 4.33 20.63 32.66
N GLN A 68 5.02 20.10 33.69
CA GLN A 68 4.88 18.71 34.12
C GLN A 68 3.61 18.53 34.97
N PHE A 69 2.94 17.40 34.80
CA PHE A 69 1.77 17.00 35.58
C PHE A 69 1.59 15.48 35.54
N ASP A 70 0.90 14.94 36.53
CA ASP A 70 0.37 13.59 36.51
C ASP A 70 -1.01 13.58 35.84
N TYR A 71 -1.40 12.44 35.28
CA TYR A 71 -2.73 12.29 34.69
C TYR A 71 -3.37 10.93 34.99
N ARG A 72 -4.69 10.88 34.87
CA ARG A 72 -5.50 9.65 34.90
C ARG A 72 -6.56 9.69 33.82
N ILE A 73 -6.77 8.56 33.15
CA ILE A 73 -7.80 8.41 32.14
C ILE A 73 -9.13 8.11 32.83
N CYS A 74 -10.19 8.80 32.46
CA CYS A 74 -11.53 8.61 33.01
C CYS A 74 -12.27 7.46 32.30
N PRO A 75 -13.19 6.75 32.98
CA PRO A 75 -13.63 6.97 34.37
C PRO A 75 -12.57 6.55 35.41
N VAL A 76 -12.50 7.26 36.55
CA VAL A 76 -11.60 6.95 37.67
C VAL A 76 -12.44 6.62 38.90
N LEU A 77 -12.17 5.49 39.55
CA LEU A 77 -12.86 5.10 40.79
C LEU A 77 -12.42 5.97 41.96
N SER A 78 -13.28 6.12 42.98
CA SER A 78 -12.97 6.99 44.13
C SER A 78 -11.69 6.60 44.86
N ASP A 79 -11.44 5.30 45.03
CA ASP A 79 -10.23 4.80 45.70
C ASP A 79 -8.97 5.06 44.87
N GLU A 80 -9.05 4.90 43.55
CA GLU A 80 -7.94 5.21 42.63
C GLU A 80 -7.61 6.71 42.62
N LEU A 81 -8.64 7.57 42.64
CA LEU A 81 -8.47 9.01 42.69
C LEU A 81 -7.84 9.43 44.03
N GLN A 82 -8.30 8.86 45.15
CA GLN A 82 -7.70 9.12 46.46
C GLN A 82 -6.23 8.70 46.49
N GLN A 83 -5.90 7.53 45.94
CA GLN A 83 -4.51 7.06 45.86
C GLN A 83 -3.65 7.99 44.99
N ALA A 84 -4.17 8.46 43.84
CA ALA A 84 -3.46 9.40 42.97
C ALA A 84 -3.23 10.76 43.65
N VAL A 85 -4.23 11.28 44.37
CA VAL A 85 -4.12 12.53 45.15
C VAL A 85 -3.10 12.39 46.28
N GLN A 86 -3.13 11.28 47.03
CA GLN A 86 -2.16 11.01 48.08
C GLN A 86 -0.74 10.93 47.51
N GLN A 87 -0.55 10.21 46.40
CA GLN A 87 0.73 10.13 45.70
C GLN A 87 1.24 11.51 45.30
N ALA A 88 0.41 12.34 44.67
CA ALA A 88 0.79 13.69 44.21
C ALA A 88 1.14 14.66 45.36
N LEU A 89 0.57 14.45 46.55
CA LEU A 89 0.87 15.23 47.75
C LEU A 89 2.09 14.73 48.53
N THR A 90 2.67 13.59 48.13
CA THR A 90 3.81 13.00 48.86
C THR A 90 5.07 13.81 48.58
N VAL A 91 5.59 14.49 49.60
CA VAL A 91 6.89 15.17 49.51
C VAL A 91 8.00 14.14 49.74
N PRO A 92 9.02 14.03 48.87
CA PRO A 92 10.13 13.12 49.08
C PRO A 92 10.87 13.46 50.39
N ALA A 93 11.09 12.47 51.25
CA ALA A 93 11.78 12.65 52.52
C ALA A 93 13.24 13.12 52.35
N ASP A 94 13.88 12.79 51.22
CA ASP A 94 15.20 13.24 50.83
C ASP A 94 15.15 13.77 49.39
N ALA A 95 15.18 15.10 49.25
CA ALA A 95 15.11 15.79 47.96
C ALA A 95 16.33 15.50 47.06
N ALA A 96 17.51 15.25 47.64
CA ALA A 96 18.71 14.96 46.87
C ALA A 96 18.67 13.54 46.29
N ALA A 97 18.26 12.55 47.10
CA ALA A 97 18.03 11.19 46.64
C ALA A 97 16.92 11.12 45.57
N ALA A 98 15.83 11.87 45.77
CA ALA A 98 14.74 11.96 44.79
C ALA A 98 15.21 12.57 43.45
N LEU A 99 16.01 13.64 43.49
CA LEU A 99 16.59 14.24 42.29
C LEU A 99 17.53 13.26 41.57
N GLN A 100 18.36 12.54 42.31
CA GLN A 100 19.27 11.55 41.74
C GLN A 100 18.50 10.38 41.10
N GLN A 101 17.44 9.89 41.75
CA GLN A 101 16.59 8.86 41.18
C GLN A 101 15.88 9.35 39.92
N ALA A 102 15.35 10.57 39.91
CA ALA A 102 14.73 11.17 38.72
C ALA A 102 15.69 11.30 37.54
N LEU A 103 16.97 11.62 37.79
CA LEU A 103 18.00 11.66 36.74
C LEU A 103 18.29 10.25 36.17
N LEU A 104 18.37 9.24 37.03
CA LEU A 104 18.56 7.84 36.60
C LEU A 104 17.37 7.32 35.79
N ASP A 105 16.15 7.65 36.22
CA ASP A 105 14.92 7.28 35.51
C ASP A 105 14.88 7.95 34.13
N LYS A 106 15.29 9.22 34.05
CA LYS A 106 15.39 9.96 32.78
C LYS A 106 16.49 9.40 31.86
N GLU A 107 17.63 8.97 32.40
CA GLU A 107 18.66 8.31 31.61
C GLU A 107 18.18 6.97 31.03
N LYS A 108 17.48 6.18 31.87
CA LYS A 108 16.85 4.93 31.44
C LYS A 108 15.82 5.17 30.35
N GLU A 109 14.95 6.16 30.53
CA GLU A 109 13.95 6.57 29.54
C GLU A 109 14.60 6.89 28.19
N LEU A 110 15.63 7.74 28.16
CA LEU A 110 16.35 8.10 26.93
C LEU A 110 16.97 6.87 26.27
N ARG A 111 17.53 5.95 27.06
CA ARG A 111 18.12 4.70 26.55
C ARG A 111 17.06 3.81 25.89
N ASP A 112 15.89 3.69 26.51
CA ASP A 112 14.77 2.90 26.01
C ASP A 112 14.22 3.50 24.69
N LEU A 113 14.05 4.83 24.64
CA LEU A 113 13.64 5.55 23.42
C LEU A 113 14.62 5.33 22.27
N LEU A 114 15.93 5.50 22.51
CA LEU A 114 16.98 5.26 21.52
C LEU A 114 17.07 3.79 21.07
N GLY A 115 16.73 2.85 21.95
CA GLY A 115 16.66 1.43 21.62
C GLY A 115 15.56 1.11 20.62
N VAL A 116 14.37 1.67 20.84
CA VAL A 116 13.23 1.50 19.93
C VAL A 116 13.45 2.21 18.61
N GLN A 117 13.94 3.46 18.62
CA GLN A 117 14.23 4.19 17.38
C GLN A 117 15.23 3.43 16.48
N ARG A 118 16.32 2.89 17.05
CA ARG A 118 17.30 2.09 16.29
C ARG A 118 16.73 0.77 15.77
N SER A 119 15.81 0.16 16.52
CA SER A 119 15.16 -1.07 16.09
C SER A 119 14.20 -0.82 14.94
N LEU A 120 13.47 0.29 14.96
CA LEU A 120 12.58 0.69 13.88
C LEU A 120 13.31 1.17 12.63
N GLN A 121 14.41 1.93 12.77
CA GLN A 121 15.24 2.29 11.62
C GLN A 121 15.77 1.07 10.87
N ARG A 122 16.16 0.02 11.60
CA ARG A 122 16.54 -1.27 11.01
C ARG A 122 15.36 -2.02 10.42
N ALA A 123 14.20 -2.00 11.07
CA ALA A 123 12.97 -2.60 10.56
C ALA A 123 12.51 -1.95 9.24
N LEU A 124 12.83 -0.68 9.00
CA LEU A 124 12.43 0.03 7.79
C LEU A 124 13.49 -0.04 6.68
N SER A 125 14.71 -0.49 6.97
CA SER A 125 15.77 -0.62 5.98
C SER A 125 15.66 -1.95 5.22
N GLY A 126 15.48 -1.88 3.89
CA GLY A 126 15.63 -3.04 3.01
C GLY A 126 14.45 -4.01 2.95
N ILE A 127 13.20 -3.53 3.10
CA ILE A 127 12.00 -4.36 3.03
C ILE A 127 11.14 -3.99 1.81
N ASP A 128 10.67 -5.03 1.12
CA ASP A 128 9.91 -4.90 -0.12
C ASP A 128 8.39 -5.02 0.02
N THR A 129 7.86 -5.48 1.16
CA THR A 129 6.40 -5.70 1.37
C THR A 129 5.87 -5.13 2.68
N VAL A 130 4.59 -4.73 2.65
CA VAL A 130 3.82 -4.23 3.81
C VAL A 130 3.82 -5.22 4.98
N GLU A 131 3.64 -6.51 4.70
CA GLU A 131 3.53 -7.56 5.72
C GLU A 131 4.85 -7.76 6.45
N SER A 132 5.96 -7.89 5.71
CA SER A 132 7.29 -8.08 6.31
C SER A 132 7.69 -6.87 7.13
N MET A 133 7.39 -5.67 6.63
CA MET A 133 7.68 -4.42 7.33
C MET A 133 6.87 -4.31 8.61
N SER A 134 5.57 -4.58 8.53
CA SER A 134 4.66 -4.55 9.68
C SER A 134 5.07 -5.55 10.77
N ALA A 135 5.55 -6.74 10.38
CA ALA A 135 6.06 -7.74 11.33
C ALA A 135 7.32 -7.26 12.06
N GLN A 136 8.29 -6.67 11.33
CA GLN A 136 9.50 -6.12 11.93
C GLN A 136 9.20 -4.92 12.84
N ILE A 137 8.23 -4.08 12.47
CA ILE A 137 7.72 -2.99 13.32
C ILE A 137 7.14 -3.55 14.62
N CYS A 138 6.27 -4.55 14.55
CA CYS A 138 5.68 -5.18 15.74
C CYS A 138 6.78 -5.73 16.67
N LEU A 139 7.76 -6.43 16.10
CA LEU A 139 8.89 -6.97 16.83
C LEU A 139 9.74 -5.87 17.50
N ALA A 140 10.03 -4.79 16.79
CA ALA A 140 10.78 -3.67 17.31
C ALA A 140 10.05 -2.96 18.46
N LEU A 141 8.75 -2.73 18.30
CA LEU A 141 7.90 -2.10 19.32
C LEU A 141 7.69 -2.98 20.55
N CYS A 142 7.66 -4.31 20.39
CA CYS A 142 7.62 -5.27 21.50
C CYS A 142 8.86 -5.21 22.41
N ASN A 143 9.94 -4.57 21.97
CA ASN A 143 11.12 -4.32 22.83
C ASN A 143 10.96 -3.10 23.74
N PHE A 144 9.94 -2.26 23.54
CA PHE A 144 9.67 -1.17 24.46
C PHE A 144 9.31 -1.70 25.85
N PRO A 145 9.85 -1.14 26.95
CA PRO A 145 9.62 -1.64 28.29
C PRO A 145 8.13 -1.75 28.65
N GLY A 146 7.73 -2.93 29.12
CA GLY A 146 6.36 -3.21 29.54
C GLY A 146 5.43 -3.62 28.41
N VAL A 147 5.79 -3.41 27.14
CA VAL A 147 5.00 -3.89 26.01
C VAL A 147 5.03 -5.41 25.95
N ARG A 148 3.85 -6.03 25.94
CA ARG A 148 3.66 -7.47 25.79
C ARG A 148 3.00 -7.87 24.50
N HIS A 149 2.25 -6.98 23.88
CA HIS A 149 1.65 -7.24 22.58
C HIS A 149 1.68 -5.97 21.74
N THR A 150 1.98 -6.16 20.46
CA THR A 150 1.90 -5.11 19.46
C THR A 150 1.14 -5.61 18.25
N ALA A 151 0.45 -4.71 17.58
CA ALA A 151 -0.23 -5.01 16.32
C ALA A 151 -0.18 -3.81 15.38
N VAL A 152 -0.08 -4.12 14.09
CA VAL A 152 -0.27 -3.15 13.00
C VAL A 152 -1.54 -3.56 12.25
N LEU A 153 -2.49 -2.63 12.21
CA LEU A 153 -3.72 -2.74 11.46
C LEU A 153 -3.63 -1.80 10.26
N HIS A 154 -4.04 -2.27 9.08
CA HIS A 154 -4.00 -1.51 7.84
C HIS A 154 -5.36 -1.55 7.14
N MET A 155 -5.77 -0.42 6.58
CA MET A 155 -7.00 -0.24 5.84
C MET A 155 -6.76 -0.66 4.39
N LYS A 156 -7.60 -1.54 3.87
CA LYS A 156 -7.56 -1.94 2.45
C LYS A 156 -8.52 -1.08 1.62
N GLU A 157 -8.38 -1.16 0.30
CA GLU A 157 -9.12 -0.36 -0.71
C GLU A 157 -10.65 -0.28 -0.53
N ARG A 158 -11.27 -1.21 0.20
CA ARG A 158 -12.72 -1.22 0.49
C ARG A 158 -13.10 -0.49 1.79
N GLY A 159 -12.15 0.18 2.43
CA GLY A 159 -12.33 0.85 3.72
C GLY A 159 -12.33 -0.10 4.93
N ASP A 160 -12.15 -1.40 4.74
CA ASP A 160 -12.08 -2.36 5.84
C ASP A 160 -10.68 -2.38 6.46
N LEU A 161 -10.62 -2.27 7.79
CA LEU A 161 -9.39 -2.43 8.56
C LEU A 161 -9.06 -3.92 8.76
N GLN A 162 -7.79 -4.29 8.54
CA GLN A 162 -7.29 -5.66 8.66
C GLN A 162 -6.07 -5.73 9.57
N LEU A 163 -5.94 -6.83 10.30
CA LEU A 163 -4.72 -7.12 11.06
C LEU A 163 -3.63 -7.60 10.10
N VAL A 164 -2.58 -6.81 9.90
CA VAL A 164 -1.46 -7.14 9.00
C VAL A 164 -0.38 -7.91 9.73
N ALA A 165 -0.02 -7.46 10.93
CA ALA A 165 0.99 -8.11 11.75
C ALA A 165 0.66 -7.93 13.23
N GLN A 166 1.15 -8.86 14.04
CA GLN A 166 1.17 -8.76 15.49
C GLN A 166 2.38 -9.49 16.05
N GLU A 167 2.85 -9.05 17.21
CA GLU A 167 3.87 -9.73 18.00
C GLU A 167 3.39 -9.85 19.45
N SER A 168 3.65 -10.98 20.10
CA SER A 168 3.12 -11.26 21.44
C SER A 168 4.13 -11.99 22.33
N ARG A 169 4.30 -11.47 23.55
CA ARG A 169 5.06 -12.06 24.67
C ARG A 169 4.18 -12.63 25.77
N ASN A 170 2.86 -12.57 25.62
CA ASN A 170 1.85 -13.02 26.57
C ASN A 170 0.84 -14.02 25.96
N HIS A 171 1.16 -14.56 24.77
CA HIS A 171 0.32 -15.47 24.00
C HIS A 171 -1.07 -14.89 23.64
N LEU A 172 -1.20 -13.56 23.62
CA LEU A 172 -2.38 -12.88 23.12
C LEU A 172 -2.41 -12.97 21.58
N ASP A 173 -3.50 -13.50 21.03
CA ASP A 173 -3.77 -13.48 19.59
C ASP A 173 -4.95 -12.54 19.33
N LEU A 174 -4.64 -11.36 18.82
CA LEU A 174 -5.62 -10.30 18.58
C LEU A 174 -6.68 -10.73 17.58
N ALA A 175 -6.34 -11.58 16.62
CA ALA A 175 -7.31 -12.07 15.65
C ALA A 175 -8.37 -12.99 16.26
N ARG A 176 -7.99 -13.79 17.26
CA ARG A 176 -8.94 -14.63 18.00
C ARG A 176 -9.84 -13.76 18.88
N LEU A 177 -9.25 -12.74 19.51
CA LEU A 177 -9.98 -11.78 20.34
C LEU A 177 -11.02 -11.00 19.53
N LEU A 178 -10.65 -10.50 18.35
CA LEU A 178 -11.56 -9.77 17.45
C LEU A 178 -12.51 -10.69 16.67
N GLN A 179 -12.38 -12.01 16.82
CA GLN A 179 -13.16 -13.05 16.14
C GLN A 179 -13.13 -13.01 14.59
N ARG A 180 -12.35 -12.10 13.98
CA ARG A 180 -12.17 -11.91 12.54
C ARG A 180 -10.82 -11.24 12.25
N ARG A 181 -10.28 -11.39 11.03
CA ARG A 181 -8.99 -10.79 10.60
C ARG A 181 -9.14 -9.75 9.49
N ASP A 182 -10.26 -9.78 8.77
CA ASP A 182 -10.41 -9.27 7.41
C ASP A 182 -11.38 -8.07 7.29
N ARG A 183 -12.33 -7.92 8.22
CA ARG A 183 -13.27 -6.79 8.25
C ARG A 183 -13.48 -6.27 9.66
N LEU A 184 -12.44 -5.67 10.23
CA LEU A 184 -12.43 -5.30 11.65
C LEU A 184 -13.39 -4.14 11.97
N LEU A 185 -13.71 -3.28 11.02
CA LEU A 185 -14.77 -2.26 11.20
C LEU A 185 -16.18 -2.88 11.33
N GLN A 186 -16.35 -4.15 10.96
CA GLN A 186 -17.59 -4.90 11.17
C GLN A 186 -17.55 -5.74 12.46
N SER A 187 -16.47 -5.66 13.23
CA SER A 187 -16.36 -6.30 14.54
C SER A 187 -17.40 -5.73 15.51
N PRO A 188 -17.98 -6.56 16.40
CA PRO A 188 -18.82 -6.05 17.49
C PRO A 188 -18.05 -5.09 18.41
N LEU A 189 -16.71 -5.17 18.44
CA LEU A 189 -15.85 -4.36 19.30
C LEU A 189 -15.43 -3.01 18.69
N ARG A 190 -15.97 -2.61 17.53
CA ARG A 190 -15.51 -1.40 16.81
C ARG A 190 -15.65 -0.08 17.57
N GLU A 191 -16.63 0.00 18.47
CA GLU A 191 -16.92 1.20 19.25
C GLU A 191 -16.16 1.24 20.59
N VAL A 192 -15.45 0.16 20.95
CA VAL A 192 -14.81 0.01 22.26
C VAL A 192 -13.32 -0.35 22.17
N PHE A 193 -12.89 -0.94 21.06
CA PHE A 193 -11.51 -1.39 20.93
C PHE A 193 -10.58 -0.24 20.51
N PRO A 194 -9.51 0.10 21.27
CA PRO A 194 -8.75 1.34 21.09
C PRO A 194 -8.17 1.57 19.67
N PRO A 195 -7.63 0.57 18.97
CA PRO A 195 -7.16 0.76 17.59
C PRO A 195 -8.27 1.13 16.61
N LEU A 196 -9.49 0.63 16.81
CA LEU A 196 -10.64 0.96 15.94
C LEU A 196 -11.12 2.38 16.24
N LEU A 197 -11.15 2.77 17.52
CA LEU A 197 -11.43 4.14 17.94
C LEU A 197 -10.39 5.14 17.42
N ALA A 198 -9.11 4.79 17.46
CA ALA A 198 -8.03 5.65 16.96
C ALA A 198 -8.17 5.91 15.46
N VAL A 199 -8.49 4.89 14.66
CA VAL A 199 -8.76 5.04 13.22
C VAL A 199 -10.02 5.86 12.98
N ALA A 200 -11.11 5.61 13.71
CA ALA A 200 -12.37 6.32 13.52
C ALA A 200 -12.26 7.82 13.84
N ARG A 201 -11.41 8.18 14.81
CA ARG A 201 -11.23 9.56 15.27
C ARG A 201 -10.05 10.28 14.62
N GLY A 202 -9.08 9.55 14.08
CA GLY A 202 -7.81 10.10 13.61
C GLY A 202 -6.92 10.65 14.73
N GLU A 203 -7.13 10.18 15.96
CA GLU A 203 -6.43 10.62 17.16
C GLU A 203 -5.87 9.42 17.93
N MET A 204 -4.80 9.67 18.70
CA MET A 204 -4.26 8.68 19.62
C MET A 204 -5.30 8.35 20.70
N VAL A 205 -5.41 7.08 21.06
CA VAL A 205 -6.25 6.62 22.16
C VAL A 205 -5.37 5.92 23.19
N LEU A 206 -5.37 6.42 24.42
CA LEU A 206 -4.71 5.81 25.56
C LEU A 206 -5.77 5.35 26.57
N LEU A 207 -5.79 4.06 26.87
CA LEU A 207 -6.46 3.48 28.03
C LEU A 207 -5.40 3.09 29.04
N ASP A 208 -5.43 3.70 30.21
CA ASP A 208 -4.56 3.34 31.34
C ASP A 208 -5.07 2.13 32.14
N ALA A 209 -6.27 1.61 31.80
CA ALA A 209 -6.84 0.36 32.28
C ALA A 209 -7.83 -0.24 31.24
N PRO A 210 -7.85 -1.56 30.98
CA PRO A 210 -8.75 -2.17 30.01
C PRO A 210 -10.25 -1.98 30.31
N GLU A 211 -10.61 -1.89 31.59
CA GLU A 211 -11.99 -1.75 32.07
C GLU A 211 -12.63 -0.43 31.61
N LYS A 212 -11.81 0.57 31.28
CA LYS A 212 -12.24 1.88 30.80
C LYS A 212 -12.70 1.88 29.33
N ALA A 213 -12.50 0.78 28.62
CA ALA A 213 -13.04 0.58 27.27
C ALA A 213 -14.58 0.48 27.25
N GLY A 214 -15.22 0.26 28.41
CA GLY A 214 -16.68 0.16 28.52
C GLY A 214 -17.26 -1.21 28.17
N ASP A 215 -16.42 -2.19 27.83
CA ASP A 215 -16.82 -3.57 27.55
C ASP A 215 -16.17 -4.53 28.58
N PRO A 216 -16.97 -5.14 29.49
CA PRO A 216 -16.44 -6.01 30.55
C PRO A 216 -15.78 -7.29 30.02
N GLU A 217 -16.28 -7.85 28.92
CA GLU A 217 -15.75 -9.10 28.35
C GLU A 217 -14.38 -8.83 27.72
N LEU A 218 -14.25 -7.76 26.95
CA LEU A 218 -12.98 -7.29 26.42
C LEU A 218 -11.97 -6.99 27.53
N ALA A 219 -12.41 -6.29 28.58
CA ALA A 219 -11.55 -5.97 29.72
C ALA A 219 -11.01 -7.24 30.40
N MET A 220 -11.88 -8.22 30.67
CA MET A 220 -11.48 -9.52 31.23
C MET A 220 -10.50 -10.27 30.32
N LEU A 221 -10.78 -10.36 29.02
CA LEU A 221 -9.90 -11.04 28.05
C LEU A 221 -8.50 -10.41 27.99
N LEU A 222 -8.42 -9.07 28.03
CA LEU A 222 -7.15 -8.35 28.08
C LEU A 222 -6.46 -8.58 29.43
N HIS A 223 -7.20 -8.52 30.54
CA HIS A 223 -6.66 -8.69 31.89
C HIS A 223 -6.06 -10.09 32.11
N ASP A 224 -6.74 -11.14 31.64
CA ASP A 224 -6.32 -12.54 31.69
C ASP A 224 -5.01 -12.79 30.91
N ARG A 225 -4.71 -11.92 29.95
CA ARG A 225 -3.45 -11.92 29.18
C ARG A 225 -2.43 -10.94 29.74
N CYS A 226 -2.60 -10.52 30.99
CA CYS A 226 -1.71 -9.58 31.66
C CYS A 226 -1.59 -8.24 30.92
N VAL A 227 -2.63 -7.78 30.24
CA VAL A 227 -2.70 -6.41 29.72
C VAL A 227 -3.28 -5.51 30.81
N ARG A 228 -2.65 -4.36 31.03
CA ARG A 228 -3.03 -3.35 32.02
C ARG A 228 -3.20 -1.96 31.42
N MET A 229 -2.67 -1.73 30.23
CA MET A 229 -2.77 -0.45 29.54
C MET A 229 -2.70 -0.71 28.03
N VAL A 230 -3.42 0.11 27.25
CA VAL A 230 -3.46 0.03 25.79
C VAL A 230 -3.23 1.42 25.21
N LEU A 231 -2.28 1.52 24.29
CA LEU A 231 -2.03 2.72 23.50
C LEU A 231 -2.25 2.40 22.02
N ALA A 232 -3.12 3.16 21.37
CA ALA A 232 -3.39 3.06 19.94
C ALA A 232 -3.00 4.37 19.24
N LEU A 233 -2.29 4.25 18.13
CA LEU A 233 -1.79 5.37 17.35
C LEU A 233 -2.32 5.25 15.92
N PRO A 234 -3.04 6.26 15.40
CA PRO A 234 -3.50 6.25 14.02
C PRO A 234 -2.32 6.37 13.04
N LEU A 235 -2.48 5.81 11.85
CA LEU A 235 -1.52 5.84 10.76
C LEU A 235 -2.13 6.58 9.58
N ARG A 236 -1.44 7.61 9.08
CA ARG A 236 -1.88 8.45 7.96
C ARG A 236 -0.70 8.86 7.10
N THR A 237 -0.90 8.94 5.78
CA THR A 237 0.15 9.36 4.85
C THR A 237 0.55 10.81 5.10
N GLU A 238 -0.44 11.70 5.19
CA GLU A 238 -0.25 13.13 5.39
C GLU A 238 -1.30 13.70 6.36
N PRO A 239 -1.03 14.83 7.03
CA PRO A 239 -2.04 15.53 7.84
C PRO A 239 -3.29 15.83 7.01
N GLY A 240 -4.47 15.37 7.48
CA GLY A 240 -5.76 15.55 6.79
C GLY A 240 -6.07 14.52 5.70
N SER A 241 -5.17 13.58 5.42
CA SER A 241 -5.47 12.39 4.60
C SER A 241 -6.30 11.37 5.38
N PRO A 242 -7.07 10.49 4.70
CA PRO A 242 -7.77 9.40 5.37
C PRO A 242 -6.80 8.47 6.09
N GLU A 243 -7.24 7.93 7.22
CA GLU A 243 -6.43 7.03 8.03
C GLU A 243 -6.14 5.71 7.28
N MET A 244 -4.86 5.38 7.15
CA MET A 244 -4.37 4.12 6.60
C MET A 244 -4.50 2.96 7.59
N GLY A 245 -4.67 3.23 8.89
CA GLY A 245 -4.79 2.20 9.90
C GLY A 245 -4.32 2.63 11.27
N ALA A 246 -3.85 1.69 12.08
CA ALA A 246 -3.37 1.99 13.42
C ALA A 246 -2.31 1.01 13.92
N ILE A 247 -1.44 1.50 14.80
CA ILE A 247 -0.56 0.68 15.63
C ILE A 247 -1.21 0.54 17.00
N CYS A 248 -1.19 -0.67 17.55
CA CYS A 248 -1.58 -0.96 18.92
C CYS A 248 -0.38 -1.42 19.74
N LEU A 249 -0.25 -0.89 20.94
CA LEU A 249 0.72 -1.29 21.96
C LEU A 249 -0.05 -1.65 23.24
N MET A 250 0.20 -2.84 23.78
CA MET A 250 -0.43 -3.31 25.02
C MET A 250 0.64 -3.60 26.08
N PHE A 251 0.45 -3.04 27.26
CA PHE A 251 1.43 -3.04 28.34
C PHE A 251 1.01 -3.92 29.51
N ASP A 252 1.98 -4.52 30.21
CA ASP A 252 1.76 -5.34 31.41
C ASP A 252 1.58 -4.56 32.71
N ARG A 253 1.76 -3.25 32.66
CA ARG A 253 1.70 -2.35 33.80
C ARG A 253 1.26 -0.98 33.35
N HIS A 254 0.79 -0.20 34.31
CA HIS A 254 0.59 1.23 34.12
C HIS A 254 1.94 1.93 33.91
N ILE A 255 2.02 2.78 32.88
CA ILE A 255 3.18 3.63 32.60
C ILE A 255 2.68 5.05 32.39
N THR A 256 3.14 5.99 33.21
CA THR A 256 2.89 7.42 32.96
C THR A 256 3.86 7.90 31.90
N PHE A 257 3.36 8.18 30.70
CA PHE A 257 4.21 8.65 29.60
C PHE A 257 4.62 10.12 29.74
N SER A 258 5.88 10.41 29.46
CA SER A 258 6.41 11.76 29.28
C SER A 258 6.01 12.33 27.91
N ARG A 259 6.22 13.64 27.73
CA ARG A 259 6.05 14.30 26.44
C ARG A 259 6.99 13.73 25.38
N GLU A 260 8.22 13.45 25.76
CA GLU A 260 9.24 12.88 24.87
C GLU A 260 8.84 11.46 24.40
N GLN A 261 8.23 10.66 25.28
CA GLN A 261 7.69 9.35 24.92
C GLN A 261 6.51 9.45 23.97
N PHE A 262 5.55 10.34 24.22
CA PHE A 262 4.46 10.59 23.27
C PHE A 262 4.98 11.08 21.91
N ALA A 263 5.95 12.01 21.89
CA ALA A 263 6.57 12.48 20.67
C ALA A 263 7.31 11.36 19.92
N CYS A 264 7.96 10.45 20.66
CA CYS A 264 8.55 9.25 20.09
C CYS A 264 7.47 8.41 19.41
N PHE A 265 6.42 7.99 20.14
CA PHE A 265 5.31 7.19 19.59
C PHE A 265 4.67 7.82 18.34
N ALA A 266 4.44 9.13 18.34
CA ALA A 266 3.93 9.85 17.17
C ALA A 266 4.90 9.77 15.98
N SER A 267 6.19 9.95 16.23
CA SER A 267 7.23 9.80 15.20
C SER A 267 7.29 8.36 14.67
N LEU A 268 7.10 7.35 15.54
CA LEU A 268 7.04 5.95 15.12
C LEU A 268 5.83 5.70 14.20
N ALA A 269 4.65 6.18 14.58
CA ALA A 269 3.46 6.10 13.74
C ALA A 269 3.68 6.77 12.38
N GLN A 270 4.35 7.93 12.34
CA GLN A 270 4.70 8.60 11.09
C GLN A 270 5.64 7.77 10.22
N PHE A 271 6.68 7.17 10.79
CA PHE A 271 7.60 6.30 10.05
C PHE A 271 6.90 5.07 9.46
N VAL A 272 6.02 4.44 10.23
CA VAL A 272 5.23 3.29 9.77
C VAL A 272 4.28 3.72 8.65
N SER A 273 3.60 4.86 8.81
CA SER A 273 2.71 5.41 7.79
C SER A 273 3.44 5.69 6.48
N PHE A 274 4.64 6.26 6.56
CA PHE A 274 5.49 6.50 5.39
C PHE A 274 5.85 5.20 4.69
N GLY A 275 6.29 4.18 5.44
CA GLY A 275 6.63 2.87 4.86
C GLY A 275 5.44 2.21 4.15
N LEU A 276 4.25 2.28 4.73
CA LEU A 276 3.04 1.71 4.16
C LEU A 276 2.64 2.46 2.87
N GLY A 277 2.64 3.80 2.92
CA GLY A 277 2.34 4.64 1.76
C GLY A 277 3.32 4.44 0.60
N MET A 278 4.62 4.29 0.89
CA MET A 278 5.62 3.99 -0.13
C MET A 278 5.42 2.63 -0.79
N SER A 279 5.01 1.61 -0.02
CA SER A 279 4.72 0.29 -0.57
C SER A 279 3.50 0.30 -1.50
N GLU A 280 2.44 1.02 -1.12
CA GLU A 280 1.25 1.18 -1.95
C GLU A 280 1.57 1.93 -3.25
N LEU A 281 2.36 3.01 -3.14
CA LEU A 281 2.81 3.79 -4.30
C LEU A 281 3.67 2.95 -5.25
N LYS A 282 4.60 2.13 -4.72
CA LYS A 282 5.44 1.22 -5.51
C LYS A 282 4.59 0.22 -6.30
N HIS A 283 3.63 -0.42 -5.64
CA HIS A 283 2.76 -1.41 -6.28
C HIS A 283 1.93 -0.77 -7.41
N ARG A 284 1.38 0.42 -7.18
CA ARG A 284 0.62 1.16 -8.19
C ARG A 284 1.49 1.59 -9.37
N ASN A 285 2.74 1.97 -9.12
CA ASN A 285 3.69 2.32 -10.16
C ASN A 285 4.08 1.09 -11.01
N GLU A 286 4.29 -0.06 -10.39
CA GLU A 286 4.54 -1.33 -11.09
C GLU A 286 3.34 -1.73 -11.97
N GLU A 287 2.11 -1.58 -11.48
CA GLU A 287 0.89 -1.85 -12.25
C GLU A 287 0.78 -0.91 -13.47
N LEU A 288 0.95 0.40 -13.27
CA LEU A 288 0.95 1.38 -14.35
C LEU A 288 2.06 1.12 -15.36
N THR A 289 3.26 0.75 -14.90
CA THR A 289 4.38 0.39 -15.77
C THR A 289 4.05 -0.86 -16.59
N GLY A 290 3.40 -1.86 -15.97
CA GLY A 290 2.91 -3.05 -16.68
C GLY A 290 1.87 -2.72 -17.74
N GLN A 291 0.91 -1.84 -17.43
CA GLN A 291 -0.10 -1.37 -18.39
C GLN A 291 0.52 -0.60 -19.56
N ILE A 292 1.50 0.28 -19.28
CA ILE A 292 2.26 0.99 -20.31
C ILE A 292 3.03 0.00 -21.20
N SER A 293 3.64 -1.03 -20.62
CA SER A 293 4.35 -2.07 -21.37
C SER A 293 3.43 -2.84 -22.32
N LEU A 294 2.21 -3.18 -21.87
CA LEU A 294 1.22 -3.88 -22.69
C LEU A 294 0.77 -3.01 -23.88
N ILE A 295 0.49 -1.73 -23.65
CA ILE A 295 0.11 -0.76 -24.70
C ILE A 295 1.26 -0.52 -25.67
N SER A 296 2.51 -0.58 -25.20
CA SER A 296 3.69 -0.33 -26.03
C SER A 296 4.06 -1.49 -26.95
N THR A 297 3.54 -2.71 -26.75
CA THR A 297 3.97 -3.92 -27.48
C THR A 297 2.87 -4.63 -28.26
N THR A 298 1.60 -4.31 -28.03
CA THR A 298 0.45 -4.95 -28.69
C THR A 298 -0.34 -3.97 -29.56
N ASP A 299 -0.94 -4.48 -30.63
CA ASP A 299 -1.87 -3.72 -31.47
C ASP A 299 -3.27 -3.78 -30.84
N SER A 300 -3.88 -2.61 -30.57
CA SER A 300 -5.13 -2.50 -29.81
C SER A 300 -6.37 -3.06 -30.53
N VAL A 301 -6.32 -3.23 -31.85
CA VAL A 301 -7.44 -3.75 -32.64
C VAL A 301 -7.41 -5.28 -32.71
N THR A 302 -6.24 -5.84 -33.00
CA THR A 302 -6.06 -7.27 -33.33
C THR A 302 -5.46 -8.09 -32.19
N GLY A 303 -4.91 -7.43 -31.17
CA GLY A 303 -4.17 -8.06 -30.07
C GLY A 303 -2.92 -8.82 -30.54
N ALA A 304 -2.46 -8.64 -31.79
CA ALA A 304 -1.17 -9.13 -32.25
C ALA A 304 -0.04 -8.25 -31.69
N ALA A 305 1.23 -8.66 -31.85
CA ALA A 305 2.34 -7.74 -31.57
C ALA A 305 2.20 -6.52 -32.49
N ASN A 306 2.47 -5.32 -31.99
CA ASN A 306 2.52 -4.15 -32.85
C ASN A 306 3.81 -4.15 -33.68
N ARG A 307 3.90 -3.23 -34.66
CA ARG A 307 5.06 -3.11 -35.56
C ARG A 307 6.40 -3.15 -34.84
N ARG A 308 6.58 -2.33 -33.80
CA ARG A 308 7.83 -2.22 -33.05
C ARG A 308 8.20 -3.55 -32.39
N ALA A 309 7.24 -4.16 -31.71
CA ALA A 309 7.45 -5.46 -31.07
C ALA A 309 7.73 -6.57 -32.10
N GLY A 310 7.08 -6.54 -33.27
CA GLY A 310 7.33 -7.47 -34.37
C GLY A 310 8.75 -7.36 -34.96
N GLU A 311 9.23 -6.13 -35.18
CA GLU A 311 10.59 -5.86 -35.65
C GLU A 311 11.64 -6.34 -34.62
N ASP A 312 11.45 -6.03 -33.33
CA ASP A 312 12.32 -6.47 -32.23
C ASP A 312 12.35 -8.02 -32.10
N MET A 313 11.18 -8.66 -32.23
CA MET A 313 11.05 -10.12 -32.21
C MET A 313 11.76 -10.78 -33.39
N LEU A 314 11.63 -10.21 -34.60
CA LEU A 314 12.32 -10.70 -35.78
C LEU A 314 13.83 -10.67 -35.58
N ASP A 315 14.38 -9.54 -35.14
CA ASP A 315 15.82 -9.41 -34.89
C ASP A 315 16.33 -10.39 -33.82
N ASN A 316 15.53 -10.64 -32.77
CA ASN A 316 15.84 -11.66 -31.77
C ASN A 316 15.88 -13.07 -32.36
N GLU A 317 14.88 -13.44 -33.15
CA GLU A 317 14.80 -14.77 -33.74
C GLU A 317 15.85 -14.98 -34.84
N ILE A 318 16.24 -13.95 -35.60
CA ILE A 318 17.38 -14.01 -36.53
C ILE A 318 18.67 -14.32 -35.76
N ARG A 319 18.94 -13.60 -34.67
CA ARG A 319 20.12 -13.87 -33.81
C ARG A 319 20.11 -15.30 -33.28
N ARG A 320 18.94 -15.78 -32.86
CA ARG A 320 18.75 -17.13 -32.32
C ARG A 320 18.96 -18.21 -33.39
N ALA A 321 18.32 -18.06 -34.54
CA ALA A 321 18.44 -18.96 -35.68
C ALA A 321 19.89 -19.06 -36.15
N ARG A 322 20.59 -17.93 -36.30
CA ARG A 322 22.01 -17.87 -36.65
C ARG A 322 22.88 -18.59 -35.62
N ARG A 323 22.66 -18.32 -34.32
CA ARG A 323 23.44 -18.94 -33.23
C ARG A 323 23.34 -20.46 -33.22
N TYR A 324 22.18 -21.01 -33.56
CA TYR A 324 21.93 -22.46 -33.49
C TYR A 324 21.95 -23.15 -34.86
N GLY A 325 22.17 -22.42 -35.96
CA GLY A 325 22.14 -22.97 -37.31
C GLY A 325 20.77 -23.53 -37.71
N LEU A 326 19.68 -22.92 -37.23
CA LEU A 326 18.32 -23.37 -37.45
C LEU A 326 17.63 -22.52 -38.53
N PRO A 327 16.76 -23.10 -39.38
CA PRO A 327 16.09 -22.33 -40.41
C PRO A 327 15.04 -21.38 -39.81
N LEU A 328 14.93 -20.18 -40.35
CA LEU A 328 13.92 -19.18 -39.97
C LEU A 328 13.27 -18.64 -41.24
N ALA A 329 11.95 -18.67 -41.29
CA ALA A 329 11.18 -18.11 -42.39
C ALA A 329 10.22 -17.04 -41.88
N VAL A 330 9.98 -16.04 -42.71
CA VAL A 330 9.11 -14.92 -42.40
C VAL A 330 8.08 -14.80 -43.52
N LEU A 331 6.83 -14.62 -43.14
CA LEU A 331 5.74 -14.41 -44.07
C LEU A 331 5.18 -13.00 -43.85
N SER A 332 4.95 -12.26 -44.93
CA SER A 332 4.21 -10.99 -44.88
C SER A 332 2.94 -11.15 -45.70
N PHE A 333 1.81 -10.69 -45.18
CA PHE A 333 0.54 -10.77 -45.90
C PHE A 333 -0.32 -9.53 -45.69
N ASP A 334 -1.17 -9.28 -46.68
CA ASP A 334 -2.07 -8.14 -46.76
C ASP A 334 -3.50 -8.62 -46.94
N VAL A 335 -4.41 -8.10 -46.12
CA VAL A 335 -5.85 -8.42 -46.20
C VAL A 335 -6.49 -7.57 -47.29
N ALA A 336 -6.52 -8.10 -48.51
CA ALA A 336 -6.98 -7.36 -49.67
C ALA A 336 -8.51 -7.31 -49.74
N SER A 337 -9.11 -6.31 -49.11
CA SER A 337 -10.44 -5.72 -49.40
C SER A 337 -10.73 -4.43 -48.61
N PHE A 338 -9.72 -3.81 -47.99
CA PHE A 338 -9.95 -2.72 -47.03
C PHE A 338 -10.30 -1.37 -47.64
N GLN A 339 -9.72 -1.00 -48.79
CA GLN A 339 -9.87 0.36 -49.32
C GLN A 339 -11.29 0.66 -49.79
N SER A 340 -11.92 -0.23 -50.58
CA SER A 340 -13.27 0.03 -51.12
C SER A 340 -14.39 0.02 -50.07
N GLU A 341 -14.26 -0.78 -49.00
CA GLU A 341 -15.28 -0.88 -47.95
C GLU A 341 -15.11 0.20 -46.86
N ASN A 342 -13.89 0.53 -46.45
CA ASN A 342 -13.65 1.66 -45.55
C ASN A 342 -14.01 2.99 -46.22
N ASP A 343 -13.82 3.13 -47.54
CA ASP A 343 -14.24 4.31 -48.29
C ASP A 343 -15.78 4.45 -48.38
N LEU A 344 -16.53 3.35 -48.27
CA LEU A 344 -18.00 3.32 -48.32
C LEU A 344 -18.68 3.41 -46.94
N TYR A 345 -18.10 2.82 -45.89
CA TYR A 345 -18.75 2.65 -44.58
C TYR A 345 -17.93 3.17 -43.38
N GLY A 346 -16.70 3.65 -43.61
CA GLY A 346 -15.78 4.13 -42.59
C GLY A 346 -15.06 3.02 -41.81
N SER A 347 -14.00 3.39 -41.07
CA SER A 347 -13.18 2.49 -40.23
C SER A 347 -13.91 1.51 -39.28
N PRO A 348 -15.13 1.78 -38.75
CA PRO A 348 -15.77 0.88 -37.78
C PRO A 348 -16.08 -0.53 -38.31
N VAL A 349 -16.12 -0.71 -39.64
CA VAL A 349 -16.44 -2.01 -40.28
C VAL A 349 -15.19 -2.88 -40.49
N GLY A 350 -14.02 -2.26 -40.66
CA GLY A 350 -12.77 -2.96 -40.91
C GLY A 350 -12.12 -3.61 -39.67
N ASP A 351 -12.22 -2.96 -38.50
CA ASP A 351 -11.60 -3.46 -37.27
C ASP A 351 -12.08 -4.86 -36.83
N PRO A 352 -13.39 -5.20 -36.89
CA PRO A 352 -13.87 -6.56 -36.65
C PRO A 352 -13.26 -7.61 -37.60
N THR A 353 -13.11 -7.28 -38.88
CA THR A 353 -12.51 -8.18 -39.88
C THR A 353 -11.02 -8.41 -39.60
N LEU A 354 -10.26 -7.36 -39.29
CA LEU A 354 -8.84 -7.51 -38.92
C LEU A 354 -8.65 -8.35 -37.66
N ARG A 355 -9.54 -8.18 -36.66
CA ARG A 355 -9.53 -9.00 -35.45
C ARG A 355 -9.80 -10.46 -35.77
N ALA A 356 -10.83 -10.75 -36.56
CA ALA A 356 -11.18 -12.11 -36.94
C ALA A 356 -10.07 -12.78 -37.77
N VAL A 357 -9.43 -12.05 -38.71
CA VAL A 357 -8.28 -12.56 -39.46
C VAL A 357 -7.11 -12.86 -38.53
N ALA A 358 -6.78 -11.96 -37.61
CA ALA A 358 -5.71 -12.18 -36.64
C ALA A 358 -5.98 -13.41 -35.76
N ASP A 359 -7.23 -13.62 -35.32
CA ASP A 359 -7.63 -14.78 -34.53
C ASP A 359 -7.54 -16.09 -35.33
N VAL A 360 -7.98 -16.08 -36.59
CA VAL A 360 -7.83 -17.22 -37.51
C VAL A 360 -6.35 -17.59 -37.68
N VAL A 361 -5.49 -16.60 -37.91
CA VAL A 361 -4.05 -16.83 -38.10
C VAL A 361 -3.43 -17.36 -36.80
N LYS A 362 -3.67 -16.71 -35.66
CA LYS A 362 -3.18 -17.16 -34.34
C LYS A 362 -3.58 -18.61 -34.04
N GLY A 363 -4.80 -19.01 -34.37
CA GLY A 363 -5.29 -20.37 -34.18
C GLY A 363 -4.61 -21.44 -35.06
N ARG A 364 -3.87 -21.04 -36.10
CA ARG A 364 -3.12 -21.94 -37.01
C ARG A 364 -1.62 -21.93 -36.76
N LEU A 365 -1.11 -20.93 -36.03
CA LEU A 365 0.30 -20.81 -35.68
C LEU A 365 0.68 -21.73 -34.51
N ARG A 366 1.93 -22.18 -34.48
CA ARG A 366 2.48 -22.88 -33.31
C ARG A 366 2.75 -21.89 -32.20
N THR A 367 2.89 -22.38 -30.97
CA THR A 367 3.28 -21.54 -29.82
C THR A 367 4.64 -20.87 -29.99
N SER A 368 5.51 -21.41 -30.85
CA SER A 368 6.83 -20.85 -31.18
C SER A 368 6.82 -19.85 -32.33
N ASP A 369 5.70 -19.72 -33.05
CA ASP A 369 5.55 -18.78 -34.15
C ASP A 369 4.96 -17.47 -33.62
N LEU A 370 5.29 -16.35 -34.24
CA LEU A 370 4.88 -15.03 -33.79
C LEU A 370 4.05 -14.34 -34.86
N LEU A 371 3.03 -13.58 -34.43
CA LEU A 371 2.21 -12.74 -35.30
C LEU A 371 2.33 -11.27 -34.88
N ALA A 372 2.66 -10.41 -35.84
CA ALA A 372 2.69 -8.96 -35.67
C ALA A 372 1.84 -8.26 -36.73
N ARG A 373 1.26 -7.11 -36.38
CA ARG A 373 0.59 -6.20 -37.33
C ARG A 373 1.53 -5.05 -37.66
N MET A 374 1.88 -4.91 -38.93
CA MET A 374 2.94 -4.00 -39.39
C MET A 374 2.39 -2.60 -39.71
N ARG A 375 1.30 -2.52 -40.47
CA ARG A 375 0.63 -1.29 -40.89
C ARG A 375 -0.79 -1.63 -41.29
N GLY A 376 -1.82 -0.89 -40.85
CA GLY A 376 -3.18 -1.00 -41.40
C GLY A 376 -3.70 -2.45 -41.52
N ASP A 377 -3.65 -3.03 -42.70
CA ASP A 377 -4.10 -4.37 -43.11
C ASP A 377 -2.95 -5.38 -43.35
N GLU A 378 -1.71 -5.01 -43.07
CA GLU A 378 -0.50 -5.81 -43.24
C GLU A 378 -0.07 -6.50 -41.94
N PHE A 379 0.21 -7.80 -42.05
CA PHE A 379 0.66 -8.66 -40.96
C PHE A 379 1.95 -9.38 -41.31
N LEU A 380 2.71 -9.71 -40.27
CA LEU A 380 3.96 -10.46 -40.33
C LEU A 380 3.85 -11.72 -39.47
N VAL A 381 4.23 -12.87 -40.03
CA VAL A 381 4.39 -14.12 -39.30
C VAL A 381 5.88 -14.48 -39.26
N ILE A 382 6.41 -14.70 -38.07
CA ILE A 382 7.77 -15.19 -37.86
C ILE A 382 7.66 -16.69 -37.55
N ALA A 383 7.98 -17.53 -38.53
CA ALA A 383 7.88 -18.98 -38.44
C ALA A 383 9.25 -19.56 -38.02
N THR A 384 9.36 -19.90 -36.75
CA THR A 384 10.62 -20.39 -36.17
C THR A 384 10.90 -21.82 -36.62
N HIS A 385 12.19 -22.17 -36.76
CA HIS A 385 12.62 -23.53 -37.16
C HIS A 385 11.96 -24.03 -38.46
N THR A 386 11.71 -23.11 -39.39
CA THR A 386 10.90 -23.38 -40.59
C THR A 386 11.71 -23.06 -41.84
N THR A 387 11.74 -24.01 -42.78
CA THR A 387 12.38 -23.84 -44.10
C THR A 387 11.44 -23.11 -45.07
N ALA A 388 11.97 -22.57 -46.17
CA ALA A 388 11.17 -21.86 -47.17
C ALA A 388 10.03 -22.73 -47.72
N ALA A 389 10.31 -24.01 -48.01
CA ALA A 389 9.31 -24.95 -48.49
C ALA A 389 8.19 -25.21 -47.47
N ASP A 390 8.55 -25.26 -46.18
CA ASP A 390 7.59 -25.46 -45.09
C ASP A 390 6.78 -24.18 -44.81
N ALA A 391 7.42 -23.02 -44.94
CA ALA A 391 6.79 -21.72 -44.83
C ALA A 391 5.78 -21.48 -45.96
N VAL A 392 6.06 -21.92 -47.19
CA VAL A 392 5.07 -21.89 -48.29
C VAL A 392 3.86 -22.77 -47.96
N ARG A 393 4.07 -23.95 -47.37
CA ARG A 393 2.94 -24.80 -46.92
C ARG A 393 2.15 -24.15 -45.79
N LEU A 394 2.82 -23.44 -44.88
CA LEU A 394 2.14 -22.65 -43.85
C LEU A 394 1.35 -21.50 -44.48
N ALA A 395 1.94 -20.78 -45.42
CA ALA A 395 1.30 -19.69 -46.16
C ALA A 395 0.01 -20.15 -46.84
N GLU A 396 0.03 -21.31 -47.50
CA GLU A 396 -1.15 -21.86 -48.16
C GLU A 396 -2.24 -22.28 -47.17
N LYS A 397 -1.85 -22.86 -46.02
CA LYS A 397 -2.80 -23.15 -44.94
C LYS A 397 -3.45 -21.89 -44.39
N LEU A 398 -2.67 -20.83 -44.18
CA LEU A 398 -3.18 -19.54 -43.70
C LEU A 398 -4.12 -18.92 -44.74
N ARG A 399 -3.72 -18.91 -46.02
CA ARG A 399 -4.53 -18.40 -47.13
C ARG A 399 -5.89 -19.10 -47.21
N ALA A 400 -5.90 -20.44 -47.19
CA ALA A 400 -7.13 -21.22 -47.22
C ALA A 400 -7.99 -21.00 -45.97
N ALA A 401 -7.39 -21.00 -44.78
CA ALA A 401 -8.12 -20.80 -43.52
C ALA A 401 -8.78 -19.42 -43.43
N ILE A 402 -8.13 -18.38 -43.97
CA ILE A 402 -8.69 -17.02 -44.02
C ILE A 402 -9.83 -16.96 -45.04
N ALA A 403 -9.67 -17.59 -46.21
CA ALA A 403 -10.70 -17.62 -47.25
C ALA A 403 -11.97 -18.40 -46.82
N GLU A 404 -11.82 -19.43 -45.99
CA GLU A 404 -12.92 -20.25 -45.47
C GLU A 404 -13.55 -19.67 -44.18
N ALA A 405 -12.95 -18.66 -43.57
CA ALA A 405 -13.43 -18.11 -42.32
C ALA A 405 -14.74 -17.32 -42.52
N ASP A 406 -15.70 -17.52 -41.62
CA ASP A 406 -16.92 -16.71 -41.55
C ASP A 406 -16.58 -15.35 -40.92
N LEU A 407 -16.11 -14.43 -41.76
CA LEU A 407 -15.65 -13.11 -41.34
C LEU A 407 -16.83 -12.11 -41.31
N PRO A 408 -16.90 -11.20 -40.32
CA PRO A 408 -18.02 -10.28 -40.19
C PRO A 408 -18.21 -9.40 -41.43
N ARG A 409 -19.39 -9.47 -42.06
CA ARG A 409 -19.91 -8.50 -43.05
C ARG A 409 -19.00 -8.18 -44.25
N THR A 410 -18.20 -9.13 -44.73
CA THR A 410 -17.37 -8.96 -45.93
C THR A 410 -17.71 -9.99 -47.00
N THR A 411 -17.71 -9.56 -48.26
CA THR A 411 -17.54 -10.46 -49.42
C THR A 411 -16.15 -11.11 -49.37
N GLU A 412 -16.03 -12.37 -49.81
CA GLU A 412 -14.81 -13.20 -49.87
C GLU A 412 -13.48 -12.46 -49.59
N VAL A 413 -12.98 -12.56 -48.35
CA VAL A 413 -11.68 -11.97 -47.99
C VAL A 413 -10.57 -12.83 -48.59
N VAL A 414 -9.78 -12.22 -49.46
CA VAL A 414 -8.60 -12.83 -50.07
C VAL A 414 -7.33 -12.17 -49.56
N VAL A 415 -6.31 -12.99 -49.31
CA VAL A 415 -4.98 -12.52 -48.87
C VAL A 415 -3.93 -12.90 -49.90
N SER A 416 -2.96 -12.01 -50.08
CA SER A 416 -1.72 -12.34 -50.81
C SER A 416 -0.59 -12.47 -49.80
N LEU A 417 0.29 -13.45 -49.98
CA LEU A 417 1.38 -13.72 -49.03
C LEU A 417 2.73 -13.70 -49.75
N ALA A 418 3.70 -13.02 -49.16
CA ALA A 418 5.10 -13.13 -49.49
C ALA A 418 5.80 -14.00 -48.45
N VAL A 419 6.68 -14.90 -48.90
CA VAL A 419 7.44 -15.80 -48.03
C VAL A 419 8.94 -15.57 -48.25
N ALA A 420 9.70 -15.33 -47.20
CA ALA A 420 11.15 -15.18 -47.27
C ALA A 420 11.83 -16.17 -46.31
N GLN A 421 12.86 -16.86 -46.81
CA GLN A 421 13.85 -17.51 -45.95
C GLN A 421 14.87 -16.47 -45.52
N VAL A 422 15.16 -16.40 -44.22
CA VAL A 422 16.21 -15.54 -43.70
C VAL A 422 17.58 -16.11 -44.10
N GLY A 423 18.40 -15.30 -44.77
CA GLY A 423 19.77 -15.62 -45.14
C GLY A 423 20.74 -15.57 -43.95
N ALA A 424 21.90 -16.22 -44.08
CA ALA A 424 22.86 -16.39 -43.00
C ALA A 424 23.31 -15.06 -42.36
N ASP A 425 23.52 -14.03 -43.17
CA ASP A 425 24.01 -12.71 -42.75
C ASP A 425 22.97 -11.59 -42.87
N GLU A 426 21.71 -11.92 -43.14
CA GLU A 426 20.65 -10.91 -43.26
C GLU A 426 20.21 -10.38 -41.88
N GLY A 427 19.87 -9.09 -41.83
CA GLY A 427 19.19 -8.47 -40.69
C GLY A 427 17.69 -8.33 -40.95
N GLY A 428 16.90 -8.05 -39.89
CA GLY A 428 15.45 -7.98 -39.99
C GLY A 428 14.95 -7.00 -41.06
N ALA A 429 15.53 -5.79 -41.12
CA ALA A 429 15.16 -4.78 -42.10
C ALA A 429 15.29 -5.28 -43.56
N THR A 430 16.38 -5.96 -43.89
CA THR A 430 16.61 -6.51 -45.23
C THR A 430 15.58 -7.58 -45.61
N VAL A 431 15.18 -8.42 -44.65
CA VAL A 431 14.14 -9.44 -44.87
C VAL A 431 12.78 -8.78 -45.09
N LEU A 432 12.46 -7.74 -44.31
CA LEU A 432 11.21 -6.98 -44.46
C LEU A 432 11.15 -6.28 -45.82
N ASP A 433 12.23 -5.64 -46.26
CA ASP A 433 12.29 -4.99 -47.58
C ASP A 433 12.05 -5.97 -48.74
N ARG A 434 12.62 -7.18 -48.64
CA ARG A 434 12.41 -8.27 -49.62
C ARG A 434 10.96 -8.74 -49.63
N LEU A 435 10.35 -8.88 -48.46
CA LEU A 435 8.95 -9.26 -48.30
C LEU A 435 8.01 -8.21 -48.89
N ASP A 436 8.24 -6.92 -48.59
CA ASP A 436 7.42 -5.82 -49.09
C ASP A 436 7.48 -5.71 -50.63
N ALA A 437 8.69 -5.80 -51.20
CA ALA A 437 8.87 -5.82 -52.65
C ALA A 437 8.14 -7.01 -53.31
N THR A 438 8.16 -8.17 -52.66
CA THR A 438 7.53 -9.40 -53.15
C THR A 438 6.00 -9.31 -53.04
N LEU A 439 5.49 -8.82 -51.92
CA LEU A 439 4.06 -8.62 -51.69
C LEU A 439 3.50 -7.58 -52.66
N HIS A 440 4.26 -6.51 -52.95
CA HIS A 440 3.87 -5.53 -53.95
C HIS A 440 3.77 -6.14 -55.36
N ARG A 441 4.67 -7.04 -55.74
CA ARG A 441 4.58 -7.80 -57.01
C ARG A 441 3.34 -8.71 -57.02
N ALA A 442 3.09 -9.46 -55.95
CA ALA A 442 1.91 -10.32 -55.81
C ALA A 442 0.60 -9.53 -55.99
N LYS A 443 0.51 -8.33 -55.38
CA LYS A 443 -0.64 -7.42 -55.55
C LYS A 443 -0.85 -7.00 -57.01
N ARG A 444 0.23 -6.76 -57.77
CA ARG A 444 0.16 -6.38 -59.20
C ARG A 444 -0.21 -7.53 -60.14
N MET A 445 0.00 -8.77 -59.73
CA MET A 445 -0.26 -9.98 -60.55
C MET A 445 -1.67 -10.54 -60.41
N GLY A 446 -2.54 -9.88 -59.62
CA GLY A 446 -3.94 -10.28 -59.48
C GLY A 446 -4.38 -10.66 -58.06
N ARG A 447 -3.49 -10.57 -57.06
CA ARG A 447 -3.73 -10.94 -55.65
C ARG A 447 -4.07 -12.44 -55.47
N ASN A 448 -4.40 -12.85 -54.24
CA ASN A 448 -4.75 -14.24 -53.87
C ASN A 448 -3.69 -15.28 -54.28
N CYS A 449 -2.41 -14.92 -54.15
CA CYS A 449 -1.28 -15.77 -54.50
C CYS A 449 -0.21 -15.78 -53.40
N ILE A 450 0.69 -16.75 -53.50
CA ILE A 450 1.86 -16.89 -52.63
C ILE A 450 3.10 -16.72 -53.50
N GLU A 451 3.95 -15.78 -53.11
CA GLU A 451 5.20 -15.49 -53.82
C GLU A 451 6.39 -15.71 -52.89
N LEU A 452 7.43 -16.35 -53.40
CA LEU A 452 8.67 -16.56 -52.67
C LEU A 452 9.63 -15.40 -52.95
N ALA A 453 10.07 -14.72 -51.91
CA ALA A 453 11.08 -13.69 -51.99
C ALA A 453 12.44 -14.36 -52.25
N GLY A 454 12.98 -14.16 -53.46
CA GLY A 454 14.32 -14.61 -53.86
C GLY A 454 15.43 -13.96 -53.06
#